data_AF-A0A9D8VLT0-F1
#
_entry.id   AF-A0A9D8VLT0-F1
#
_cell.length_a   1.000
_cell.length_b   1.000
_cell.length_c   1.000
_cell.angle_alpha   90.00
_cell.angle_beta   90.00
_cell.angle_gamma   90.00
#
_symmetry.space_group_name_H-M   'P 1'
#
loop_
_entity.id
_entity.type
_entity.pdbx_description
1 polymer ?
#
loop_
_entity_poly.entity_id
_entity_poly.type
_entity_poly.pdbx_seq_one_letter_code
_entity_poly.pdbx_strand_id
1 'polypeptide(L)' 'MEYYKPDQTDKQQPHEQDEIYVVISGSGFFVNGDKRYPFEAGQVLFVPAGEVHRFEDFTEDFATWVFFYGPKGGEKA' A
#
# COMPACT_ATOMS: atom_id res chain seq x y z
N MET A 1 -10.70 -4.29 -6.19
CA MET A 1 -9.79 -5.17 -5.44
C MET A 1 -8.85 -5.81 -6.45
N GLU A 2 -7.56 -5.78 -6.16
CA GLU A 2 -6.52 -6.39 -6.99
C GLU A 2 -5.51 -7.13 -6.08
N TYR A 3 -5.01 -8.27 -6.55
CA TYR A 3 -3.89 -8.95 -5.91
C TYR A 3 -2.60 -8.34 -6.43
N TYR A 4 -1.83 -7.74 -5.53
CA TYR A 4 -0.56 -7.10 -5.88
C TYR A 4 0.61 -7.93 -5.36
N LYS A 5 1.49 -8.32 -6.29
CA LYS A 5 2.74 -9.03 -6.02
C LYS A 5 3.83 -8.53 -6.98
N PRO A 6 4.61 -7.51 -6.59
CA PRO A 6 5.67 -6.96 -7.42
C PRO A 6 6.93 -7.84 -7.42
N ASP A 7 7.63 -7.85 -8.55
CA ASP A 7 8.97 -8.44 -8.65
C ASP A 7 10.02 -7.49 -8.04
N GLN A 8 10.03 -7.38 -6.71
CA GLN A 8 10.94 -6.56 -5.88
C GLN A 8 11.00 -5.06 -6.17
N THR A 9 10.21 -4.56 -7.12
CA THR A 9 10.10 -3.14 -7.42
C THR A 9 8.64 -2.73 -7.43
N ASP A 10 8.27 -1.85 -6.51
CA ASP A 10 6.96 -1.21 -6.52
C ASP A 10 6.87 -0.19 -7.67
N LYS A 11 5.83 -0.31 -8.49
CA LYS A 11 5.60 0.52 -9.69
C LYS A 11 4.31 1.35 -9.59
N GLN A 12 3.64 1.32 -8.44
CA GLN A 12 2.39 2.03 -8.24
C GLN A 12 2.59 3.55 -8.34
N GLN A 13 1.51 4.25 -8.67
CA GLN A 13 1.46 5.70 -8.83
C GLN A 13 0.43 6.27 -7.85
N PRO A 14 0.50 7.55 -7.46
CA PRO A 14 -0.52 8.13 -6.60
C PRO A 14 -1.92 7.95 -7.17
N HIS A 15 -2.85 7.51 -6.32
CA HIS A 15 -4.22 7.19 -6.69
C HIS A 15 -5.19 8.30 -6.26
N GLU A 16 -6.27 8.50 -7.03
CA GLU A 16 -7.28 9.55 -6.77
C GLU A 16 -8.29 9.16 -5.68
N GLN A 17 -8.25 7.93 -5.16
CA GLN A 17 -9.15 7.42 -4.12
C GLN A 17 -8.32 6.93 -2.93
N ASP A 18 -8.96 6.75 -1.78
CA ASP A 18 -8.29 6.14 -0.64
C ASP A 18 -7.92 4.70 -0.98
N GLU A 19 -6.79 4.25 -0.45
CA GLU A 19 -6.24 2.93 -0.73
C GLU A 19 -5.97 2.16 0.55
N ILE A 20 -6.39 0.89 0.53
CA ILE A 20 -6.22 -0.03 1.64
C ILE A 20 -5.44 -1.23 1.15
N TYR A 21 -4.37 -1.54 1.87
CA TYR A 21 -3.56 -2.74 1.67
C TYR A 21 -3.84 -3.74 2.77
N VAL A 22 -4.06 -5.00 2.41
CA VAL A 22 -4.10 -6.13 3.36
C VAL A 22 -2.95 -7.06 3.04
N VAL A 23 -1.90 -7.03 3.87
CA VAL A 23 -0.66 -7.77 3.62
C VAL A 23 -0.90 -9.26 3.84
N ILE A 24 -0.65 -10.07 2.81
CA ILE A 24 -0.90 -11.51 2.79
C ILE A 24 0.36 -12.28 3.20
N SER A 25 1.52 -11.85 2.70
CA SER A 25 2.83 -12.48 2.94
C SER A 25 3.96 -11.46 2.84
N GLY A 26 5.13 -11.84 3.34
CA GLY A 26 6.32 -11.02 3.38
C GLY A 26 6.35 -9.92 4.44
N SER A 27 7.44 -9.17 4.43
CA SER A 27 7.69 -8.02 5.30
C SER A 27 8.61 -7.04 4.59
N GLY A 28 8.71 -5.81 5.11
CA GLY A 28 9.53 -4.77 4.53
C GLY A 28 9.22 -3.41 5.15
N PHE A 29 9.37 -2.36 4.36
CA PHE A 29 9.00 -1.01 4.77
C PHE A 29 7.97 -0.39 3.83
N PHE A 30 7.05 0.34 4.42
CA PHE A 30 6.03 1.11 3.71
C PHE A 30 6.27 2.60 3.95
N VAL A 31 6.53 3.32 2.87
CA VAL A 31 6.60 4.77 2.84
C VAL A 31 5.21 5.31 2.57
N ASN A 32 4.74 6.22 3.41
CA ASN A 32 3.46 6.89 3.29
C ASN A 32 3.66 8.37 3.65
N GLY A 33 3.68 9.22 2.63
CA GLY A 33 4.20 10.58 2.69
C GLY A 33 5.65 10.61 3.15
N ASP A 34 5.94 11.44 4.15
CA ASP A 34 7.29 11.60 4.72
C ASP A 34 7.67 10.53 5.76
N LYS A 35 6.80 9.54 6.00
CA LYS A 35 6.97 8.55 7.06
C LYS A 35 7.22 7.17 6.49
N ARG A 36 8.09 6.41 7.17
CA ARG A 36 8.46 5.05 6.83
C ARG A 36 8.14 4.11 7.99
N TYR A 37 7.38 3.07 7.71
CA TYR A 37 6.89 2.12 8.71
C TYR A 37 7.35 0.71 8.36
N PRO A 38 7.79 -0.11 9.33
CA PRO A 38 7.92 -1.54 9.08
C PRO A 38 6.54 -2.15 8.88
N PHE A 39 6.42 -3.11 7.96
CA PHE A 39 5.20 -3.91 7.81
C PHE A 39 5.50 -5.41 7.80
N GLU A 40 4.47 -6.20 8.11
CA GLU A 40 4.50 -7.66 8.02
C GLU A 40 3.12 -8.23 7.65
N ALA A 41 3.09 -9.53 7.31
CA ALA A 41 1.87 -10.26 7.00
C ALA A 41 0.80 -10.13 8.09
N GLY A 42 -0.46 -9.95 7.66
CA GLY A 42 -1.62 -9.76 8.53
C GLY A 42 -1.91 -8.30 8.90
N GLN A 43 -1.02 -7.37 8.57
CA GLN A 43 -1.27 -5.95 8.79
C GLN A 43 -2.14 -5.33 7.70
N VAL A 44 -2.84 -4.25 8.08
CA VAL A 44 -3.64 -3.43 7.17
C VAL A 44 -3.01 -2.03 7.10
N LEU A 45 -2.72 -1.55 5.90
CA LEU A 45 -2.15 -0.23 5.66
C LEU A 45 -3.19 0.64 4.98
N PHE A 46 -3.26 1.91 5.35
CA PHE A 46 -4.18 2.89 4.78
C PHE A 46 -3.38 4.04 4.16
N VAL A 47 -3.80 4.46 2.97
CA VAL A 47 -3.24 5.60 2.27
C VAL A 47 -4.38 6.55 1.88
N PRO A 48 -4.35 7.81 2.33
CA PRO A 48 -5.28 8.83 1.86
C PRO A 48 -5.15 9.07 0.35
N ALA A 49 -6.26 9.40 -0.30
CA ALA A 49 -6.24 9.79 -1.71
C ALA A 49 -5.18 10.88 -2.00
N GLY A 50 -4.40 10.66 -3.06
CA GLY A 50 -3.34 11.58 -3.51
C GLY A 50 -2.03 11.52 -2.72
N GLU A 51 -1.96 10.77 -1.62
CA GLU A 51 -0.74 10.63 -0.83
C GLU A 51 0.28 9.73 -1.56
N VAL A 52 1.53 10.21 -1.62
CA VAL A 52 2.62 9.45 -2.24
C VAL A 52 3.00 8.31 -1.29
N HIS A 53 3.04 7.10 -1.82
CA HIS A 53 3.38 5.92 -1.03
C HIS A 53 4.19 4.91 -1.86
N ARG A 54 4.89 4.01 -1.16
CA ARG A 54 5.75 2.99 -1.78
C ARG A 54 6.08 1.85 -0.83
N PHE A 55 6.16 0.63 -1.36
CA PHE A 55 6.83 -0.50 -0.70
C PHE A 55 8.34 -0.51 -1.00
N GLU A 56 9.16 -0.64 0.04
CA GLU A 56 10.62 -0.66 -0.03
C GLU A 56 11.21 -1.83 0.76
N ASP A 57 12.40 -2.29 0.36
CA ASP A 57 13.20 -3.31 1.05
C ASP A 57 12.39 -4.54 1.51
N PHE A 58 11.46 -5.00 0.68
CA PHE A 58 10.56 -6.09 1.02
C PHE A 58 11.06 -7.45 0.56
N THR A 59 10.62 -8.49 1.25
CA THR A 59 10.99 -9.88 0.96
C THR A 59 10.42 -10.36 -0.39
N GLU A 60 11.07 -11.33 -1.01
CA GLU A 60 10.66 -11.87 -2.34
C GLU A 60 9.24 -12.44 -2.37
N ASP A 61 8.72 -12.86 -1.22
CA ASP A 61 7.37 -13.41 -1.06
C ASP A 61 6.32 -12.35 -0.74
N PHE A 62 6.65 -11.06 -0.74
CA PHE A 62 5.70 -9.99 -0.46
C PHE A 62 4.49 -10.03 -1.40
N ALA A 63 3.30 -10.07 -0.81
CA ALA A 63 2.04 -9.96 -1.54
C ALA A 63 0.97 -9.28 -0.68
N THR A 64 0.09 -8.52 -1.31
CA THR A 64 -0.99 -7.79 -0.65
C THR A 64 -2.23 -7.74 -1.52
N TRP A 65 -3.39 -7.64 -0.89
CA TRP A 65 -4.59 -7.15 -1.57
C TRP A 65 -4.61 -5.64 -1.57
N VAL A 66 -5.03 -5.03 -2.69
CA VAL A 66 -5.29 -3.59 -2.84
C VAL A 66 -6.78 -3.35 -2.99
N PHE A 67 -7.30 -2.38 -2.25
CA PHE A 67 -8.66 -1.88 -2.36
C PHE A 67 -8.66 -0.37 -2.53
N PHE A 68 -9.31 0.12 -3.59
CA PHE A 68 -9.65 1.52 -3.72
C PHE A 68 -11.04 1.76 -3.11
N TYR A 69 -11.13 2.75 -2.23
CA TYR A 69 -12.31 3.02 -1.41
C TYR A 69 -12.69 4.51 -1.46
N GLY A 70 -13.99 4.77 -1.31
CA GLY A 70 -14.55 6.12 -1.26
C GLY A 70 -14.61 6.85 -2.61
N PRO A 71 -15.02 8.13 -2.61
CA PRO A 71 -15.06 8.95 -3.81
C PRO A 71 -13.66 9.38 -4.26
N LYS A 72 -13.56 9.96 -5.46
CA LYS A 72 -12.35 10.69 -5.86
C LYS A 72 -12.08 11.83 -4.88
N GLY A 73 -10.85 11.91 -4.38
CA GLY A 73 -10.43 12.82 -3.31
C GLY A 73 -10.50 12.22 -1.90
N GLY A 74 -10.89 10.95 -1.76
CA GLY A 74 -10.94 10.24 -0.48
C GLY A 74 -12.20 10.51 0.33
N GLU A 75 -12.41 9.71 1.38
CA GLU A 75 -13.47 9.95 2.35
C GLU A 75 -13.19 11.20 3.19
N LYS A 76 -14.27 11.87 3.61
CA LYS A 76 -14.18 13.02 4.51
C LYS A 76 -14.20 12.55 5.96
N ALA A 77 -13.27 13.07 6.76
CA ALA A 77 -13.26 12.92 8.21
C ALA A 77 -14.42 13.68 8.89
#